data_AF-A0A7W7R6U6-F1
#
_entry.id   AF-A0A7W7R6U6-F1
#
_cell.length_a   1.000
_cell.length_b   1.000
_cell.length_c   1.000
_cell.angle_alpha   90.00
_cell.angle_beta   90.00
_cell.angle_gamma   90.00
#
_symmetry.space_group_name_H-M   'P 1'
#
loop_
_entity.id
_entity.type
_entity.pdbx_description
1 polymer ?
#
loop_
_entity_poly.entity_id
_entity_poly.type
_entity_poly.pdbx_seq_one_letter_code
_entity_poly.pdbx_strand_id
1 'polypeptide(L)'
;MVALSFAAAAVVGLGAVEAGAISLDLPVRGTGKQCLVPDAAQNLAAQQVTMEPLAPATVAGGCLSYPGSGTLSPNLTGGDMPIQGGVRFTGAGHTLDLTNLVIHTRLGEGYDSADVSQDGAPATNIHLFHFPVAANLVSFTPTTVDTRNIPLSLTAPAVAAFTNAFGASPVAAGDTMFTFDGHAEITNTPGVPTLP
;
A
#
# COMPACT_ATOMS: atom_id res chain seq x y z
N MET A 1 -42.89 58.32 -38.25
CA MET A 1 -42.85 57.63 -36.93
C MET A 1 -42.89 56.14 -37.20
N VAL A 2 -41.76 55.45 -37.04
CA VAL A 2 -41.65 53.99 -37.18
C VAL A 2 -41.00 53.51 -35.90
N ALA A 3 -41.75 52.72 -35.12
CA ALA A 3 -41.37 52.25 -33.80
C ALA A 3 -40.35 51.11 -33.93
N LEU A 4 -39.22 51.23 -33.23
CA LEU A 4 -38.30 50.13 -32.96
C LEU A 4 -38.92 49.21 -31.91
N SER A 5 -38.88 47.90 -32.15
CA SER A 5 -39.16 46.88 -31.14
C SER A 5 -37.98 45.92 -31.12
N PHE A 6 -37.16 46.00 -30.07
CA PHE A 6 -36.09 45.05 -29.78
C PHE A 6 -36.70 43.85 -29.05
N ALA A 7 -36.68 42.68 -29.68
CA ALA A 7 -36.96 41.41 -29.01
C ALA A 7 -35.65 40.89 -28.38
N ALA A 8 -35.63 40.79 -27.06
CA ALA A 8 -34.53 40.17 -26.31
C ALA A 8 -34.64 38.64 -26.42
N ALA A 9 -33.62 38.00 -27.02
CA ALA A 9 -33.49 36.55 -27.01
C ALA A 9 -32.87 36.10 -25.68
N ALA A 10 -33.61 35.27 -24.93
CA ALA A 10 -33.16 34.70 -23.67
C ALA A 10 -32.06 33.65 -23.92
N VAL A 11 -31.00 33.77 -23.12
CA VAL A 11 -29.87 32.85 -23.03
C VAL A 11 -30.33 31.52 -22.44
N VAL A 12 -30.10 30.41 -23.16
CA VAL A 12 -30.05 29.07 -22.56
C VAL A 12 -28.60 28.58 -22.70
N GLY A 13 -27.76 29.04 -21.79
CA GLY A 13 -26.44 28.45 -21.59
C GLY A 13 -26.64 27.11 -20.88
N LEU A 14 -26.58 26.01 -21.64
CA LEU A 14 -26.37 24.68 -21.08
C LEU A 14 -24.95 24.66 -20.50
N GLY A 15 -24.84 25.07 -19.24
CA GLY A 15 -23.66 24.76 -18.45
C GLY A 15 -23.56 23.25 -18.35
N ALA A 16 -22.62 22.66 -19.08
CA ALA A 16 -22.16 21.31 -18.81
C ALA A 16 -21.63 21.30 -17.38
N VAL A 17 -22.41 20.73 -16.46
CA VAL A 17 -21.88 20.27 -15.18
C VAL A 17 -20.94 19.14 -15.55
N GLU A 18 -19.65 19.45 -15.65
CA GLU A 18 -18.64 18.39 -15.53
C GLU A 18 -18.88 17.80 -14.15
N ALA A 19 -19.47 16.60 -14.13
CA ALA A 19 -19.47 15.75 -12.96
C ALA A 19 -18.00 15.42 -12.71
N GLY A 20 -17.31 16.30 -11.98
CA GLY A 20 -16.02 15.99 -11.38
C GLY A 20 -16.23 14.73 -10.59
N ALA A 21 -15.61 13.63 -11.05
CA ALA A 21 -15.62 12.38 -10.33
C ALA A 21 -15.05 12.69 -8.95
N ILE A 22 -15.93 12.74 -7.95
CA ILE A 22 -15.54 12.83 -6.56
C ILE A 22 -14.84 11.50 -6.30
N SER A 23 -13.50 11.49 -6.33
CA SER A 23 -12.72 10.37 -5.83
C SER A 23 -13.00 10.30 -4.34
N LEU A 24 -14.01 9.54 -3.96
CA LEU A 24 -14.38 9.36 -2.56
C LEU A 24 -13.48 8.28 -1.99
N ASP A 25 -12.29 8.69 -1.61
CA ASP A 25 -11.34 7.88 -0.88
C ASP A 25 -11.98 7.47 0.46
N LEU A 26 -12.16 6.16 0.67
CA LEU A 26 -12.77 5.63 1.88
C LEU A 26 -11.73 5.47 2.98
N PRO A 27 -11.96 6.00 4.20
CA PRO A 27 -11.06 5.78 5.31
C PRO A 27 -11.18 4.34 5.82
N VAL A 28 -10.07 3.64 5.86
CA VAL A 28 -10.00 2.23 6.26
C VAL A 28 -9.07 2.03 7.45
N ARG A 29 -9.36 1.04 8.29
CA ARG A 29 -8.52 0.61 9.41
C ARG A 29 -8.51 -0.91 9.49
N GLY A 30 -7.33 -1.51 9.57
CA GLY A 30 -7.23 -2.95 9.44
C GLY A 30 -5.89 -3.55 9.84
N THR A 31 -5.70 -4.79 9.42
CA THR A 31 -4.46 -5.54 9.56
C THR A 31 -4.03 -6.07 8.19
N GLY A 32 -2.75 -5.92 7.89
CA GLY A 32 -2.08 -6.55 6.75
C GLY A 32 -1.14 -7.65 7.20
N LYS A 33 -1.06 -8.74 6.46
CA LYS A 33 -0.20 -9.89 6.73
C LYS A 33 0.71 -10.14 5.53
N GLN A 34 2.02 -10.07 5.73
CA GLN A 34 3.04 -10.38 4.72
C GLN A 34 3.73 -11.69 5.08
N CYS A 35 3.56 -12.73 4.27
CA CYS A 35 4.21 -14.03 4.46
C CYS A 35 5.35 -14.20 3.48
N LEU A 36 6.55 -14.58 3.96
CA LEU A 36 7.67 -14.90 3.07
C LEU A 36 7.27 -16.03 2.12
N VAL A 37 7.59 -15.89 0.84
CA VAL A 37 7.50 -17.02 -0.08
C VAL A 37 8.60 -18.04 0.23
N PRO A 38 8.40 -19.34 -0.06
CA PRO A 38 9.36 -20.39 0.30
C PRO A 38 10.79 -20.12 -0.18
N ASP A 39 10.96 -19.66 -1.42
CA ASP A 39 12.27 -19.41 -2.01
C ASP A 39 13.00 -18.26 -1.30
N ALA A 40 12.29 -17.17 -0.99
CA ALA A 40 12.84 -16.05 -0.22
C ALA A 40 13.25 -16.48 1.19
N ALA A 41 12.42 -17.30 1.86
CA ALA A 41 12.74 -17.83 3.18
C ALA A 41 13.98 -18.74 3.16
N GLN A 42 14.11 -19.61 2.15
CA GLN A 42 15.28 -20.45 1.96
C GLN A 42 16.55 -19.63 1.71
N ASN A 43 16.47 -18.59 0.88
CA ASN A 43 17.60 -17.73 0.57
C ASN A 43 18.05 -16.89 1.79
N LEU A 44 17.12 -16.36 2.57
CA LEU A 44 17.44 -15.69 3.85
C LEU A 44 18.11 -16.67 4.82
N ALA A 45 17.58 -17.88 4.96
CA ALA A 45 18.17 -18.90 5.84
C ALA A 45 19.58 -19.32 5.39
N ALA A 46 19.82 -19.46 4.08
CA ALA A 46 21.14 -19.75 3.53
C ALA A 46 22.16 -18.63 3.81
N GLN A 47 21.69 -17.39 3.93
CA GLN A 47 22.48 -16.23 4.31
C GLN A 47 22.58 -16.04 5.83
N GLN A 48 21.98 -16.94 6.63
CA GLN A 48 21.86 -16.82 8.08
C GLN A 48 21.20 -15.51 8.53
N VAL A 49 20.29 -14.98 7.70
CA VAL A 49 19.49 -13.79 7.98
C VAL A 49 18.19 -14.21 8.67
N THR A 50 17.93 -13.58 9.80
CA THR A 50 16.70 -13.73 10.58
C THR A 50 15.83 -12.50 10.44
N MET A 51 14.53 -12.65 10.69
CA MET A 51 13.52 -11.61 10.53
C MET A 51 12.80 -11.42 11.86
N GLU A 52 12.82 -10.20 12.38
CA GLU A 52 12.23 -9.82 13.66
C GLU A 52 11.25 -8.65 13.46
N PRO A 53 10.08 -8.65 14.12
CA PRO A 53 9.11 -7.58 13.99
C PRO A 53 9.56 -6.36 14.83
N LEU A 54 9.36 -5.17 14.27
CA LEU A 54 9.44 -3.92 15.02
C LEU A 54 8.01 -3.50 15.41
N ALA A 55 7.77 -3.32 16.72
CA ALA A 55 6.44 -3.06 17.25
C ALA A 55 5.77 -1.83 16.61
N PRO A 56 4.43 -1.83 16.42
CA PRO A 56 3.46 -2.85 16.83
C PRO A 56 3.32 -4.04 15.87
N ALA A 57 4.22 -4.20 14.89
CA ALA A 57 4.22 -5.41 14.07
C ALA A 57 4.47 -6.66 14.93
N THR A 58 3.97 -7.80 14.45
CA THR A 58 4.21 -9.11 15.08
C THR A 58 4.65 -10.12 14.03
N VAL A 59 5.36 -11.17 14.43
CA VAL A 59 5.77 -12.25 13.52
C VAL A 59 5.30 -13.60 14.06
N ALA A 60 4.73 -14.43 13.18
CA ALA A 60 4.40 -15.81 13.48
C ALA A 60 4.54 -16.66 12.23
N GLY A 61 5.31 -17.76 12.31
CA GLY A 61 5.46 -18.71 11.21
C GLY A 61 6.00 -18.09 9.90
N GLY A 62 6.92 -17.12 9.98
CA GLY A 62 7.46 -16.43 8.80
C GLY A 62 6.52 -15.39 8.17
N CYS A 63 5.41 -15.08 8.84
CA CYS A 63 4.49 -14.04 8.43
C CYS A 63 4.52 -12.87 9.40
N LEU A 64 4.72 -11.66 8.87
CA LEU A 64 4.59 -10.41 9.59
C LEU A 64 3.14 -9.95 9.54
N SER A 65 2.60 -9.50 10.68
CA SER A 65 1.27 -8.90 10.77
C SER A 65 1.40 -7.49 11.29
N TYR A 66 0.76 -6.55 10.59
CA TYR A 66 0.87 -5.14 10.86
C TYR A 66 -0.50 -4.48 10.97
N PRO A 67 -0.76 -3.68 12.03
CA PRO A 67 -1.91 -2.81 12.04
C PRO A 67 -1.68 -1.64 11.07
N GLY A 68 -2.74 -1.16 10.40
CA GLY A 68 -2.67 -0.05 9.47
C GLY A 68 -3.95 0.75 9.41
N SER A 69 -3.86 1.99 8.96
CA SER A 69 -5.02 2.83 8.67
C SER A 69 -4.68 3.89 7.64
N GLY A 70 -5.60 4.17 6.74
CA GLY A 70 -5.39 5.15 5.68
C GLY A 70 -6.63 5.29 4.82
N THR A 71 -6.43 5.53 3.53
CA THR A 71 -7.51 5.69 2.57
C THR A 71 -7.39 4.72 1.40
N LEU A 72 -8.53 4.35 0.82
CA LEU A 72 -8.57 3.54 -0.39
C LEU A 72 -9.76 3.95 -1.26
N SER A 73 -9.53 4.14 -2.54
CA SER A 73 -10.59 4.38 -3.51
C SER A 73 -11.30 3.07 -3.87
N PRO A 74 -12.65 3.00 -3.86
CA PRO A 74 -13.41 1.79 -4.17
C PRO A 74 -13.18 1.22 -5.57
N ASN A 75 -12.83 2.08 -6.52
CA ASN A 75 -12.49 1.70 -7.90
C ASN A 75 -10.98 1.35 -8.06
N LEU A 76 -10.24 1.29 -6.95
CA LEU A 76 -8.82 0.98 -6.90
C LEU A 76 -7.93 1.93 -7.73
N THR A 77 -8.36 3.17 -7.95
CA THR A 77 -7.55 4.18 -8.67
C THR A 77 -6.55 4.91 -7.78
N GLY A 78 -6.68 4.79 -6.46
CA GLY A 78 -5.93 5.60 -5.50
C GLY A 78 -6.06 5.07 -4.08
N GLY A 79 -5.12 5.44 -3.21
CA GLY A 79 -5.17 5.17 -1.77
C GLY A 79 -3.78 5.15 -1.15
N ASP A 80 -3.67 5.67 0.07
CA ASP A 80 -2.44 5.64 0.85
C ASP A 80 -2.74 5.03 2.22
N MET A 81 -2.03 3.97 2.60
CA MET A 81 -2.19 3.30 3.89
C MET A 81 -0.86 3.19 4.62
N PRO A 82 -0.59 4.13 5.55
CA PRO A 82 0.46 3.95 6.55
C PRO A 82 0.23 2.66 7.35
N ILE A 83 1.27 1.83 7.36
CA ILE A 83 1.36 0.63 8.17
C ILE A 83 2.16 0.98 9.43
N GLN A 84 1.74 0.45 10.57
CA GLN A 84 2.39 0.68 11.85
C GLN A 84 3.39 -0.45 12.16
N GLY A 85 4.57 -0.03 12.61
CA GLY A 85 5.67 -0.93 12.99
C GLY A 85 6.67 -1.07 11.87
N GLY A 86 7.31 -2.23 11.81
CA GLY A 86 8.32 -2.51 10.81
C GLY A 86 8.90 -3.90 10.94
N VAL A 87 10.02 -4.11 10.28
CA VAL A 87 10.75 -5.37 10.31
C VAL A 87 12.25 -5.08 10.35
N ARG A 88 12.95 -5.84 11.17
CA ARG A 88 14.41 -5.90 11.21
C ARG A 88 14.87 -7.22 10.61
N PHE A 89 15.79 -7.15 9.67
CA PHE A 89 16.56 -8.28 9.21
C PHE A 89 17.93 -8.25 9.88
N THR A 90 18.39 -9.38 10.42
CA THR A 90 19.68 -9.50 11.12
C THR A 90 20.46 -10.70 10.61
N GLY A 91 21.69 -10.50 10.16
CA GLY A 91 22.56 -11.57 9.65
C GLY A 91 23.99 -11.08 9.43
N ALA A 92 24.96 -11.99 9.54
CA ALA A 92 26.39 -11.70 9.35
C ALA A 92 26.95 -10.49 10.16
N GLY A 93 26.35 -10.16 11.31
CA GLY A 93 26.74 -9.00 12.13
C GLY A 93 26.15 -7.67 11.66
N HIS A 94 25.32 -7.68 10.63
CA HIS A 94 24.62 -6.52 10.07
C HIS A 94 23.13 -6.56 10.37
N THR A 95 22.52 -5.38 10.33
CA THR A 95 21.07 -5.17 10.46
C THR A 95 20.54 -4.31 9.33
N LEU A 96 19.33 -4.64 8.87
CA LEU A 96 18.56 -3.86 7.92
C LEU A 96 17.15 -3.65 8.48
N ASP A 97 16.85 -2.41 8.87
CA ASP A 97 15.57 -2.02 9.43
C ASP A 97 14.70 -1.39 8.34
N LEU A 98 13.47 -1.90 8.21
CA LEU A 98 12.42 -1.34 7.37
C LEU A 98 11.34 -0.77 8.30
N THR A 99 11.12 0.54 8.23
CA THR A 99 10.19 1.29 9.10
C THR A 99 9.35 2.26 8.28
N ASN A 100 8.36 2.90 8.91
CA ASN A 100 7.48 3.89 8.26
C ASN A 100 6.91 3.39 6.92
N LEU A 101 6.43 2.14 6.92
CA LEU A 101 5.92 1.53 5.70
C LEU A 101 4.61 2.19 5.28
N VAL A 102 4.46 2.46 3.99
CA VAL A 102 3.24 3.02 3.41
C VAL A 102 2.87 2.26 2.14
N ILE A 103 1.65 1.74 2.09
CA ILE A 103 1.08 1.15 0.88
C ILE A 103 0.50 2.27 0.03
N HIS A 104 0.94 2.37 -1.22
CA HIS A 104 0.43 3.29 -2.22
C HIS A 104 -0.32 2.50 -3.30
N THR A 105 -1.61 2.76 -3.45
CA THR A 105 -2.45 2.14 -4.48
C THR A 105 -2.67 3.12 -5.63
N ARG A 106 -2.53 2.66 -6.86
CA ARG A 106 -2.83 3.41 -8.09
C ARG A 106 -3.60 2.51 -9.05
N LEU A 107 -4.10 3.09 -10.14
CA LEU A 107 -4.82 2.34 -11.15
C LEU A 107 -3.93 1.24 -11.78
N GLY A 108 -4.27 -0.02 -11.50
CA GLY A 108 -3.61 -1.21 -12.07
C GLY A 108 -2.35 -1.69 -11.36
N GLU A 109 -1.77 -0.86 -10.49
CA GLU A 109 -0.55 -1.19 -9.75
C GLU A 109 -0.49 -0.49 -8.40
N GLY A 110 0.34 -1.00 -7.51
CA GLY A 110 0.69 -0.34 -6.27
C GLY A 110 2.15 -0.58 -5.91
N TYR A 111 2.61 0.16 -4.92
CA TYR A 111 3.94 -0.01 -4.36
C TYR A 111 3.93 0.27 -2.87
N ASP A 112 4.81 -0.40 -2.15
CA ASP A 112 5.09 -0.08 -0.76
C ASP A 112 6.31 0.82 -0.72
N SER A 113 6.27 1.91 0.04
CA SER A 113 7.46 2.65 0.44
C SER A 113 7.87 2.29 1.86
N ALA A 114 9.15 2.40 2.18
CA ALA A 114 9.67 2.22 3.53
C ALA A 114 10.93 3.06 3.74
N ASP A 115 11.12 3.48 4.98
CA ASP A 115 12.39 4.02 5.47
C ASP A 115 13.33 2.86 5.78
N VAL A 116 14.48 2.86 5.10
CA VAL A 116 15.49 1.79 5.21
C VAL A 116 16.72 2.31 5.92
N SER A 117 17.07 1.66 7.03
CA SER A 117 18.29 1.94 7.81
C SER A 117 19.16 0.70 7.87
N GLN A 118 20.43 0.83 7.49
CA GLN A 118 21.43 -0.24 7.62
C GLN A 118 22.35 0.07 8.80
N ASP A 119 22.52 -0.86 9.73
CA ASP A 119 23.43 -0.74 10.88
C ASP A 119 23.24 0.56 11.71
N GLY A 120 22.00 1.04 11.79
CA GLY A 120 21.66 2.28 12.48
C GLY A 120 22.05 3.57 11.74
N ALA A 121 22.48 3.48 10.48
CA ALA A 121 22.71 4.65 9.63
C ALA A 121 21.41 5.45 9.40
N PRO A 122 21.50 6.74 9.04
CA PRO A 122 20.32 7.54 8.70
C PRO A 122 19.43 6.85 7.68
N ALA A 123 18.13 6.79 7.96
CA ALA A 123 17.20 6.09 7.11
C ALA A 123 17.00 6.81 5.77
N THR A 124 16.86 6.02 4.70
CA THR A 124 16.52 6.52 3.36
C THR A 124 15.18 5.91 2.93
N ASN A 125 14.24 6.77 2.52
CA ASN A 125 12.96 6.29 1.99
C ASN A 125 13.15 5.73 0.58
N ILE A 126 12.69 4.50 0.34
CA ILE A 126 12.72 3.86 -0.97
C ILE A 126 11.36 3.26 -1.29
N HIS A 127 11.10 3.03 -2.58
CA HIS A 127 10.06 2.09 -3.00
C HIS A 127 10.59 0.69 -2.70
N LEU A 128 9.96 -0.01 -1.76
CA LEU A 128 10.39 -1.30 -1.25
C LEU A 128 9.83 -2.46 -2.09
N PHE A 129 8.52 -2.45 -2.32
CA PHE A 129 7.82 -3.48 -3.10
C PHE A 129 6.98 -2.87 -4.21
N HIS A 130 6.74 -3.66 -5.26
CA HIS A 130 5.73 -3.41 -6.28
C HIS A 130 4.71 -4.56 -6.26
N PHE A 131 3.45 -4.26 -6.55
CA PHE A 131 2.40 -5.27 -6.60
C PHE A 131 1.30 -4.93 -7.62
N PRO A 132 0.63 -5.94 -8.20
CA PRO A 132 -0.51 -5.72 -9.08
C PRO A 132 -1.75 -5.31 -8.29
N VAL A 133 -2.54 -4.39 -8.85
CA VAL A 133 -3.85 -4.01 -8.30
C VAL A 133 -4.91 -4.43 -9.30
N ALA A 134 -5.71 -5.43 -8.93
CA ALA A 134 -6.75 -5.98 -9.80
C ALA A 134 -7.98 -6.38 -9.00
N ALA A 135 -9.15 -6.29 -9.63
CA ALA A 135 -10.45 -6.56 -8.98
C ALA A 135 -10.61 -8.02 -8.50
N ASN A 136 -9.81 -8.96 -8.99
CA ASN A 136 -9.81 -10.34 -8.52
C ASN A 136 -8.94 -10.56 -7.26
N LEU A 137 -8.11 -9.57 -6.89
CA LEU A 137 -7.24 -9.61 -5.71
C LEU A 137 -7.81 -8.82 -4.52
N VAL A 138 -8.84 -8.01 -4.77
CA VAL A 138 -9.47 -7.13 -3.78
C VAL A 138 -10.98 -7.32 -3.80
N SER A 139 -11.58 -7.51 -2.63
CA SER A 139 -13.03 -7.60 -2.46
C SER A 139 -13.51 -6.46 -1.56
N PHE A 140 -14.52 -5.73 -2.04
CA PHE A 140 -15.20 -4.71 -1.26
C PHE A 140 -16.57 -5.21 -0.83
N THR A 141 -16.90 -5.02 0.44
CA THR A 141 -18.26 -5.03 0.95
C THR A 141 -18.65 -3.60 1.35
N PRO A 142 -19.90 -3.34 1.76
CA PRO A 142 -20.28 -2.02 2.26
C PRO A 142 -19.48 -1.56 3.48
N THR A 143 -18.90 -2.48 4.25
CA THR A 143 -18.19 -2.19 5.51
C THR A 143 -16.75 -2.64 5.54
N THR A 144 -16.31 -3.52 4.63
CA THR A 144 -14.97 -4.11 4.67
C THR A 144 -14.27 -4.06 3.32
N VAL A 145 -12.94 -4.12 3.39
CA VAL A 145 -12.06 -4.38 2.26
C VAL A 145 -11.18 -5.56 2.61
N ASP A 146 -11.14 -6.55 1.75
CA ASP A 146 -10.33 -7.75 1.89
C ASP A 146 -9.40 -7.91 0.69
N THR A 147 -8.12 -8.17 0.92
CA THR A 147 -7.15 -8.52 -0.12
C THR A 147 -6.59 -9.91 0.11
N ARG A 148 -6.27 -10.63 -0.96
CA ARG A 148 -5.75 -12.00 -0.84
C ARG A 148 -4.64 -12.30 -1.83
N ASN A 149 -3.59 -12.97 -1.34
CA ASN A 149 -2.47 -13.49 -2.12
C ASN A 149 -1.86 -12.46 -3.09
N ILE A 150 -1.75 -11.19 -2.68
CA ILE A 150 -1.10 -10.17 -3.51
C ILE A 150 0.41 -10.42 -3.49
N PRO A 151 1.06 -10.68 -4.63
CA PRO A 151 2.51 -10.84 -4.66
C PRO A 151 3.18 -9.48 -4.46
N LEU A 152 4.08 -9.38 -3.48
CA LEU A 152 4.93 -8.22 -3.23
C LEU A 152 6.32 -8.50 -3.80
N SER A 153 6.61 -7.87 -4.94
CA SER A 153 7.86 -8.03 -5.67
C SER A 153 8.91 -7.01 -5.24
N LEU A 154 10.15 -7.45 -5.03
CA LEU A 154 11.24 -6.56 -4.62
C LEU A 154 11.58 -5.56 -5.72
N THR A 155 11.79 -4.30 -5.37
CA THR A 155 12.31 -3.31 -6.32
C THR A 155 13.84 -3.38 -6.41
N ALA A 156 14.42 -2.78 -7.45
CA ALA A 156 15.89 -2.70 -7.56
C ALA A 156 16.56 -1.94 -6.39
N PRO A 157 16.03 -0.81 -5.89
CA PRO A 157 16.53 -0.18 -4.66
C PRO A 157 16.51 -1.11 -3.44
N ALA A 158 15.44 -1.90 -3.27
CA ALA A 158 15.35 -2.85 -2.18
C ALA A 158 16.39 -3.98 -2.32
N VAL A 159 16.59 -4.51 -3.54
CA VAL A 159 17.62 -5.52 -3.81
C VAL A 159 19.01 -5.01 -3.42
N ALA A 160 19.30 -3.76 -3.78
CA ALA A 160 20.56 -3.11 -3.43
C ALA A 160 20.72 -2.98 -1.90
N ALA A 161 19.67 -2.62 -1.17
CA ALA A 161 19.71 -2.52 0.29
C ALA A 161 20.04 -3.88 0.96
N PHE A 162 19.38 -4.97 0.55
CA PHE A 162 19.73 -6.31 1.05
C PHE A 162 21.15 -6.73 0.66
N THR A 163 21.56 -6.47 -0.58
CA THR A 163 22.90 -6.81 -1.06
C THR A 163 23.99 -6.04 -0.29
N ASN A 164 23.75 -4.77 0.03
CA ASN A 164 24.67 -3.95 0.82
C ASN A 164 24.75 -4.41 2.28
N ALA A 165 23.65 -4.90 2.85
CA ALA A 165 23.61 -5.39 4.23
C ALA A 165 24.17 -6.80 4.40
N PHE A 166 23.89 -7.71 3.47
CA PHE A 166 24.13 -9.15 3.66
C PHE A 166 24.96 -9.80 2.54
N GLY A 167 25.40 -9.03 1.55
CA GLY A 167 26.18 -9.52 0.40
C GLY A 167 25.33 -10.13 -0.72
N ALA A 168 24.06 -10.41 -0.49
CA ALA A 168 23.10 -10.87 -1.49
C ALA A 168 21.67 -10.43 -1.13
N SER A 169 20.79 -10.40 -2.12
CA SER A 169 19.36 -10.21 -1.91
C SER A 169 18.63 -11.55 -1.80
N PRO A 170 17.55 -11.67 -1.00
CA PRO A 170 16.80 -12.92 -0.90
C PRO A 170 16.09 -13.33 -2.19
N VAL A 171 15.79 -12.38 -3.08
CA VAL A 171 15.19 -12.61 -4.40
C VAL A 171 15.73 -11.56 -5.40
N ALA A 172 15.58 -11.79 -6.71
CA ALA A 172 15.96 -10.79 -7.69
C ALA A 172 14.95 -9.62 -7.74
N ALA A 173 15.32 -8.54 -8.43
CA ALA A 173 14.40 -7.41 -8.63
C ALA A 173 13.26 -7.85 -9.55
N GLY A 174 12.02 -7.55 -9.15
CA GLY A 174 10.80 -7.99 -9.82
C GLY A 174 10.26 -9.33 -9.31
N ASP A 175 11.06 -10.11 -8.59
CA ASP A 175 10.61 -11.38 -8.02
C ASP A 175 9.89 -11.16 -6.69
N THR A 176 8.90 -12.01 -6.42
CA THR A 176 8.08 -11.96 -5.22
C THR A 176 8.88 -12.39 -3.99
N MET A 177 8.94 -11.52 -2.97
CA MET A 177 9.52 -11.87 -1.66
C MET A 177 8.44 -12.26 -0.66
N PHE A 178 7.29 -11.58 -0.70
CA PHE A 178 6.17 -11.82 0.19
C PHE A 178 4.86 -12.00 -0.57
N THR A 179 3.94 -12.77 -0.01
CA THR A 179 2.51 -12.66 -0.33
C THR A 179 1.81 -11.83 0.73
N PHE A 180 0.88 -10.98 0.30
CA PHE A 180 0.10 -10.12 1.16
C PHE A 180 -1.38 -10.50 1.19
N ASP A 181 -1.91 -10.64 2.40
CA ASP A 181 -3.33 -10.69 2.71
C ASP A 181 -3.70 -9.50 3.60
N GLY A 182 -4.88 -8.94 3.43
CA GLY A 182 -5.31 -7.77 4.17
C GLY A 182 -6.78 -7.82 4.50
N HIS A 183 -7.13 -7.27 5.65
CA HIS A 183 -8.51 -7.06 6.06
C HIS A 183 -8.62 -5.70 6.74
N ALA A 184 -9.56 -4.87 6.29
CA ALA A 184 -9.81 -3.55 6.86
C ALA A 184 -11.31 -3.22 6.92
N GLU A 185 -11.69 -2.52 7.98
CA GLU A 185 -13.03 -1.94 8.17
C GLU A 185 -13.06 -0.53 7.58
N ILE A 186 -14.16 -0.19 6.90
CA ILE A 186 -14.46 1.15 6.39
C ILE A 186 -15.04 1.96 7.56
N THR A 187 -14.27 2.93 8.01
CA THR A 187 -14.52 3.65 9.28
C THR A 187 -15.46 4.85 9.15
N ASN A 188 -15.70 5.34 7.93
CA ASN A 188 -16.79 6.26 7.61
C ASN A 188 -17.50 5.75 6.37
N THR A 189 -18.63 5.07 6.56
CA THR A 189 -19.53 4.70 5.45
C THR A 189 -20.25 5.96 4.98
N PRO A 190 -20.11 6.38 3.71
CA PRO A 190 -20.91 7.47 3.18
C PRO A 190 -22.38 7.04 3.18
N GLY A 191 -23.19 7.58 4.10
CA GLY A 191 -24.64 7.41 4.08
C GLY A 191 -25.32 6.78 5.29
N VAL A 192 -24.68 6.66 6.46
CA VAL A 192 -25.45 6.45 7.71
C VAL A 192 -25.84 7.81 8.27
N PRO A 193 -27.12 8.21 8.25
CA PRO A 193 -27.55 9.41 8.96
C PRO A 193 -27.33 9.14 10.46
N THR A 194 -26.45 9.92 11.09
CA THR A 194 -26.46 10.04 12.55
C THR A 194 -27.72 10.81 12.93
N LEU A 195 -28.74 10.11 13.44
CA LEU A 195 -29.87 10.72 14.15
C LEU A 195 -29.38 11.21 15.51
N PRO A 196 -29.53 12.51 15.80
CA PRO A 196 -30.35 12.92 16.95
C PRO A 196 -31.56 13.76 16.55
#